data_AF-C3YBJ7-F1
#
_entry.id   AF-C3YBJ7-F1
#
_cell.length_a   1.000
_cell.length_b   1.000
_cell.length_c   1.000
_cell.angle_alpha   90.00
_cell.angle_beta   90.00
_cell.angle_gamma   90.00
#
_symmetry.space_group_name_H-M   'P 1'
#
loop_
_entity.id
_entity.type
_entity.pdbx_description
1 polymer ?
#
loop_
_entity_poly.entity_id
_entity_poly.type
_entity_poly.pdbx_seq_one_letter_code
_entity_poly.pdbx_strand_id
1 'polypeptide(L)'
;MESMLCVQIFDWDLVGIDDLIGETKIDLENRYYSRHRATCGVSSFYAIHGYNAWRDPQKPTEILKKLCKDGKVDGPHFSPGKVRVGGRVFEGAKEVEDENGGKRPSDEPSALVALNQWHEIAKAGCALVPEHVETRPLYNPEKPGIEQGKVEMWVDMFPMDMPPPGPPTDISPRKPKSYELRVIIWNTDDVIAEDDDFFTGEKMSDIYVKGWVKGNTEDKQETDIHYRSLTGEGNFNWRFIYPFEYLAAEEKIVISRKESLFSWDETEYKIPARLNLQVWDADHFSADDFLGSLVMDLNHFPRGAKTSKQCTLDMLKTDGSVPQVNLFKQKRVKGWWPFAAKGEDDELELTGKVEAELNLMSAEEAEKSPAGLGRNEPDPLEKPKRPDSSFMWFLNPLKSLRYILWKNYKWTIIKIVCVLLLAAFIGVLLYSMPGYMVKKILGA
;
A
#
# COMPACT_ATOMS: atom_id res chain seq x y z
N MET A 1 -21.59 27.70 42.18
CA MET A 1 -20.25 27.07 42.14
C MET A 1 -20.34 25.55 42.00
N GLU A 2 -21.50 24.93 42.26
CA GLU A 2 -21.71 23.46 42.17
C GLU A 2 -21.84 22.89 40.75
N SER A 3 -21.88 23.72 39.69
CA SER A 3 -22.15 23.32 38.30
C SER A 3 -20.99 23.57 37.31
N MET A 4 -19.76 23.77 37.81
CA MET A 4 -18.58 23.98 36.95
C MET A 4 -17.82 22.68 36.69
N LEU A 5 -17.63 22.32 35.42
CA LEU A 5 -16.69 21.28 34.99
C LEU A 5 -15.30 21.91 34.87
N CYS A 6 -14.37 21.47 35.71
CA CYS A 6 -12.95 21.85 35.62
C CYS A 6 -12.17 20.73 34.92
N VAL A 7 -11.45 21.07 33.86
CA VAL A 7 -10.54 20.16 33.14
C VAL A 7 -9.12 20.67 33.35
N GLN A 8 -8.26 19.80 33.85
CA GLN A 8 -6.88 20.14 34.22
C GLN A 8 -5.92 19.22 33.47
N ILE A 9 -4.84 19.80 32.93
CA ILE A 9 -3.76 19.06 32.29
C ILE A 9 -2.53 19.15 33.16
N PHE A 10 -1.96 18.00 33.46
CA PHE A 10 -0.75 17.86 34.26
C PHE A 10 0.39 17.30 33.40
N ASP A 11 1.60 17.77 33.68
CA ASP A 11 2.83 17.14 33.20
C ASP A 11 3.10 15.93 34.10
N TRP A 12 3.21 14.76 33.49
CA TRP A 12 3.38 13.53 34.25
C TRP A 12 4.85 13.26 34.51
N ASP A 13 5.21 13.09 35.78
CA ASP A 13 6.57 12.79 36.18
C ASP A 13 6.69 11.37 36.74
N LEU A 14 7.66 10.61 36.23
CA LEU A 14 7.94 9.25 36.70
C LEU A 14 8.32 9.23 38.20
N VAL A 15 8.97 10.28 38.69
CA VAL A 15 9.36 10.47 40.09
C VAL A 15 9.10 11.91 40.47
N GLY A 16 8.10 12.15 41.30
CA GLY A 16 7.77 13.50 41.75
C GLY A 16 6.27 13.70 41.98
N ILE A 17 5.86 14.95 41.91
CA ILE A 17 4.46 15.37 41.88
C ILE A 17 4.23 15.92 40.49
N ASP A 18 3.17 15.48 39.83
CA ASP A 18 2.78 15.99 38.52
C ASP A 18 2.49 17.50 38.58
N ASP A 19 3.09 18.27 37.68
CA ASP A 19 2.96 19.72 37.64
C ASP A 19 1.76 20.16 36.82
N LEU A 20 0.95 21.10 37.33
CA LEU A 20 -0.19 21.63 36.57
C LEU A 20 0.30 22.48 35.39
N ILE A 21 0.06 22.00 34.17
CA ILE A 21 0.31 22.77 32.94
C ILE A 21 -0.75 23.86 32.79
N GLY A 22 -2.03 23.52 32.96
CA GLY A 22 -3.12 24.49 32.90
C GLY A 22 -4.51 23.89 33.08
N GLU A 23 -5.48 24.76 33.33
CA GLU A 23 -6.89 24.39 33.54
C GLU A 23 -7.85 25.21 32.68
N THR A 24 -9.02 24.63 32.41
CA THR A 24 -10.16 25.31 31.79
C THR A 24 -11.45 24.94 32.52
N LYS A 25 -12.42 25.86 32.55
CA LYS A 25 -13.67 25.73 33.31
C LYS A 25 -14.87 25.94 32.41
N ILE A 26 -15.83 25.01 32.47
CA ILE A 26 -17.05 25.01 31.68
C ILE A 26 -18.25 25.09 32.62
N ASP A 27 -19.11 26.08 32.40
CA ASP A 27 -20.38 26.21 33.12
C ASP A 27 -21.42 25.24 32.52
N LEU A 28 -21.69 24.15 33.24
CA LEU A 28 -22.62 23.12 32.81
C LEU A 28 -24.07 23.57 32.94
N GLU A 29 -24.38 24.50 33.84
CA GLU A 29 -25.75 24.98 34.08
C GLU A 29 -26.22 25.84 32.91
N ASN A 30 -25.39 26.80 32.48
CA ASN A 30 -25.67 27.61 31.30
C ASN A 30 -25.83 26.74 30.04
N ARG A 31 -25.00 25.68 29.94
CA ARG A 31 -25.07 24.71 28.84
C ARG A 31 -26.39 23.92 28.85
N TYR A 32 -26.80 23.45 30.03
CA TYR A 32 -28.04 22.69 30.21
C TYR A 32 -29.30 23.49 29.89
N TYR A 33 -29.38 24.74 30.34
CA TYR A 33 -30.54 25.62 30.11
C TYR A 33 -30.50 26.38 28.77
N SER A 34 -29.46 26.18 27.97
CA SER A 34 -29.37 26.80 26.65
C SER A 34 -30.49 26.33 25.73
N ARG A 35 -31.23 27.29 25.15
CA ARG A 35 -32.25 27.00 24.12
C ARG A 35 -31.70 26.25 22.90
N HIS A 36 -30.39 26.34 22.68
CA HIS A 36 -29.68 25.72 21.57
C HIS A 36 -29.42 24.21 21.80
N ARG A 37 -29.89 23.65 22.93
CA ARG A 37 -29.70 22.23 23.29
C ARG A 37 -28.23 21.84 23.26
N ALA A 38 -27.40 22.57 24.00
CA ALA A 38 -25.96 22.33 24.07
C ALA A 38 -25.60 21.10 24.93
N THR A 39 -26.55 20.20 25.23
CA THR A 39 -26.32 19.02 26.07
C THR A 39 -25.62 17.91 25.30
N CYS A 40 -26.22 17.41 24.22
CA CYS A 40 -25.61 16.45 23.31
C CYS A 40 -25.79 16.95 21.87
N GLY A 41 -24.70 16.97 21.10
CA GLY A 41 -24.69 17.53 19.75
C GLY A 41 -25.61 16.75 18.80
N VAL A 42 -26.36 17.47 17.96
CA VAL A 42 -27.24 16.86 16.95
C VAL A 42 -26.39 16.34 15.78
N SER A 43 -26.48 15.04 15.50
CA SER A 43 -25.71 14.43 14.39
C SER A 43 -26.25 14.85 13.02
N SER A 44 -25.37 14.78 12.01
CA SER A 44 -25.76 15.01 10.61
C SER A 44 -26.55 13.83 10.04
N PHE A 45 -26.33 12.62 10.55
CA PHE A 45 -26.96 11.40 10.06
C PHE A 45 -27.45 10.52 11.22
N TYR A 46 -28.51 9.76 10.99
CA TYR A 46 -29.02 8.80 11.96
C TYR A 46 -28.55 7.39 11.59
N ALA A 47 -27.74 6.79 12.46
CA ALA A 47 -27.33 5.39 12.36
C ALA A 47 -27.59 4.67 13.69
N ILE A 48 -27.98 3.40 13.62
CA ILE A 48 -28.26 2.56 14.81
C ILE A 48 -27.00 1.83 15.27
N HIS A 49 -26.04 1.64 14.37
CA HIS A 49 -24.82 0.85 14.60
C HIS A 49 -23.61 1.51 13.92
N GLY A 50 -22.42 0.97 14.20
CA GLY A 50 -21.16 1.47 13.66
C GLY A 50 -20.59 2.66 14.44
N TYR A 51 -19.50 3.23 13.91
CA TYR A 51 -18.75 4.30 14.57
C TYR A 51 -19.51 5.64 14.68
N ASN A 52 -20.53 5.83 13.84
CA ASN A 52 -21.43 6.98 13.84
C ASN A 52 -22.81 6.67 14.45
N ALA A 53 -22.91 5.63 15.27
CA ALA A 53 -24.17 5.28 15.93
C ALA A 53 -24.70 6.46 16.74
N TRP A 54 -26.02 6.64 16.73
CA TRP A 54 -26.72 7.70 17.44
C TRP A 54 -26.38 7.66 18.94
N ARG A 55 -25.87 8.79 19.46
CA ARG A 55 -25.27 8.88 20.80
C ARG A 55 -26.25 9.32 21.88
N ASP A 56 -27.32 10.02 21.49
CA ASP A 56 -28.30 10.56 22.43
C ASP A 56 -29.26 9.47 22.91
N PRO A 57 -29.52 9.34 24.23
CA PRO A 57 -30.53 8.42 24.74
C PRO A 57 -31.93 8.66 24.16
N GLN A 58 -32.25 9.92 23.84
CA GLN A 58 -33.51 10.28 23.20
C GLN A 58 -33.37 10.17 21.68
N LYS A 59 -34.37 9.55 21.05
CA LYS A 59 -34.41 9.47 19.59
C LYS A 59 -34.73 10.83 18.97
N PRO A 60 -34.30 11.09 17.71
CA PRO A 60 -34.66 12.32 17.00
C PRO A 60 -36.17 12.64 17.04
N THR A 61 -37.03 11.64 16.91
CA THR A 61 -38.49 11.82 16.99
C THR A 61 -38.96 12.30 18.37
N GLU A 62 -38.34 11.83 19.44
CA GLU A 62 -38.66 12.22 20.83
C GLU A 62 -38.19 13.64 21.13
N ILE A 63 -36.96 13.97 20.71
CA ILE A 63 -36.40 15.32 20.84
C ILE A 63 -37.28 16.32 20.09
N LEU A 64 -37.67 16.00 18.85
CA LEU A 64 -38.51 16.88 18.04
C LEU A 64 -39.90 17.09 18.67
N LYS A 65 -40.52 16.02 19.19
CA LYS A 65 -41.79 16.11 19.93
C LYS A 65 -41.68 17.04 21.15
N LYS A 66 -40.58 16.92 21.91
CA LYS A 66 -40.32 17.77 23.07
C LYS A 66 -40.17 19.24 22.68
N LEU A 67 -39.36 19.54 21.65
CA LEU A 67 -39.17 20.91 21.15
C LEU A 67 -40.47 21.54 20.62
N CYS A 68 -41.31 20.78 19.92
CA CYS A 68 -42.62 21.26 19.46
C CYS A 68 -43.54 21.58 20.65
N LYS A 69 -43.56 20.71 21.67
CA LYS A 69 -44.35 20.91 22.89
C LYS A 69 -43.90 22.15 23.67
N ASP A 70 -42.60 22.29 23.90
CA ASP A 70 -42.03 23.41 24.66
C ASP A 70 -42.18 24.74 23.90
N GLY A 71 -42.01 24.71 22.57
CA GLY A 71 -42.20 25.85 21.68
C GLY A 71 -43.65 26.17 21.33
N LYS A 72 -44.63 25.36 21.79
CA LYS A 72 -46.05 25.45 21.43
C LYS A 72 -46.28 25.51 19.91
N VAL A 73 -45.53 24.70 19.17
CA VAL A 73 -45.59 24.59 17.70
C VAL A 73 -46.49 23.42 17.31
N ASP A 74 -47.29 23.57 16.26
CA ASP A 74 -48.10 22.48 15.69
C ASP A 74 -47.23 21.37 15.08
N GLY A 75 -47.55 20.11 15.36
CA GLY A 75 -46.75 18.93 15.01
C GLY A 75 -45.94 18.34 16.17
N PRO A 76 -45.02 17.39 15.92
CA PRO A 76 -44.63 16.85 14.61
C PRO A 76 -45.65 15.83 14.05
N HIS A 77 -46.03 16.00 12.79
CA HIS A 77 -46.87 15.02 12.06
C HIS A 77 -46.01 14.22 11.08
N PHE A 78 -45.90 12.92 11.30
CA PHE A 78 -45.08 12.02 10.50
C PHE A 78 -45.86 11.40 9.35
N SER A 79 -45.15 11.22 8.24
CA SER A 79 -45.57 10.47 7.05
C SER A 79 -44.33 9.80 6.46
N PRO A 80 -44.45 8.78 5.59
CA PRO A 80 -43.29 8.02 5.13
C PRO A 80 -42.20 8.90 4.48
N GLY A 81 -41.08 9.09 5.19
CA GLY A 81 -39.94 9.90 4.75
C GLY A 81 -40.14 11.42 4.86
N LYS A 82 -41.19 11.88 5.55
CA LYS A 82 -41.44 13.32 5.74
C LYS A 82 -42.04 13.62 7.10
N VAL A 83 -41.65 14.74 7.70
CA VAL A 83 -42.25 15.27 8.92
C VAL A 83 -42.72 16.71 8.71
N ARG A 84 -43.94 17.02 9.18
CA ARG A 84 -44.49 18.38 9.15
C ARG A 84 -44.48 19.01 10.55
N VAL A 85 -43.87 20.19 10.66
CA VAL A 85 -43.75 20.97 11.90
C VAL A 85 -43.99 22.44 11.60
N GLY A 86 -44.91 23.09 12.32
CA GLY A 86 -45.13 24.53 12.23
C GLY A 86 -45.44 25.05 10.82
N GLY A 87 -46.09 24.23 9.99
CA GLY A 87 -46.39 24.54 8.59
C GLY A 87 -45.26 24.27 7.60
N ARG A 88 -44.06 23.85 8.05
CA ARG A 88 -42.95 23.39 7.19
C ARG A 88 -42.93 21.88 7.07
N VAL A 89 -42.42 21.36 5.95
CA VAL A 89 -42.24 19.94 5.69
C VAL A 89 -40.77 19.66 5.47
N PHE A 90 -40.25 18.66 6.18
CA PHE A 90 -38.87 18.19 6.09
C PHE A 90 -38.88 16.78 5.52
N GLU A 91 -37.99 16.51 4.57
CA GLU A 91 -37.88 15.22 3.90
C GLU A 91 -36.58 14.52 4.31
N GLY A 92 -36.68 13.23 4.65
CA GLY A 92 -35.56 12.41 5.06
C GLY A 92 -35.64 11.00 4.49
N ALA A 93 -34.64 10.19 4.82
CA ALA A 93 -34.66 8.76 4.46
C ALA A 93 -35.88 8.06 5.10
N LYS A 94 -36.46 7.12 4.35
CA LYS A 94 -37.61 6.30 4.79
C LYS A 94 -37.19 5.09 5.60
N GLU A 95 -35.94 4.70 5.48
CA GLU A 95 -35.40 3.46 6.01
C GLU A 95 -34.04 3.72 6.66
N VAL A 96 -33.73 2.90 7.66
CA VAL A 96 -32.42 2.87 8.32
C VAL A 96 -31.88 1.45 8.23
N GLU A 97 -30.58 1.35 8.02
CA GLU A 97 -29.86 0.08 7.90
C GLU A 97 -29.55 -0.49 9.31
N ASP A 98 -29.86 -1.77 9.50
CA ASP A 98 -29.48 -2.53 10.68
C ASP A 98 -28.09 -3.15 10.55
N GLU A 99 -27.57 -3.72 11.64
CA GLU A 99 -26.21 -4.29 11.70
C GLU A 99 -25.96 -5.41 10.66
N ASN A 100 -27.02 -6.05 10.17
CA ASN A 100 -26.95 -7.12 9.18
C ASN A 100 -27.19 -6.62 7.74
N GLY A 101 -27.22 -5.30 7.52
CA GLY A 101 -27.51 -4.69 6.22
C GLY A 101 -29.00 -4.70 5.85
N GLY A 102 -29.89 -5.07 6.77
CA GLY A 102 -31.34 -5.06 6.60
C GLY A 102 -31.89 -3.64 6.70
N LYS A 103 -32.72 -3.23 5.74
CA LYS A 103 -33.37 -1.92 5.77
C LYS A 103 -34.71 -1.99 6.49
N ARG A 104 -34.91 -1.13 7.48
CA ARG A 104 -36.14 -1.04 8.27
C ARG A 104 -36.76 0.33 8.14
N PRO A 105 -38.10 0.43 7.95
CA PRO A 105 -38.78 1.71 7.89
C PRO A 105 -38.62 2.47 9.21
N SER A 106 -38.31 3.76 9.13
CA SER A 106 -38.05 4.61 10.30
C SER A 106 -38.34 6.08 10.01
N ASP A 107 -38.93 6.76 11.00
CA ASP A 107 -39.20 8.20 10.95
C ASP A 107 -38.03 9.05 11.49
N GLU A 108 -37.04 8.41 12.11
CA GLU A 108 -35.90 9.08 12.76
C GLU A 108 -35.07 9.94 11.81
N PRO A 109 -34.75 9.53 10.56
CA PRO A 109 -34.02 10.39 9.64
C PRO A 109 -34.79 11.66 9.29
N SER A 110 -36.11 11.57 9.13
CA SER A 110 -36.96 12.74 8.83
C SER A 110 -37.03 13.70 10.01
N ALA A 111 -37.16 13.16 11.23
CA ALA A 111 -37.08 13.95 12.44
C ALA A 111 -35.72 14.65 12.60
N LEU A 112 -34.62 13.96 12.27
CA LEU A 112 -33.27 14.52 12.36
C LEU A 112 -33.06 15.68 11.40
N VAL A 113 -33.59 15.62 10.18
CA VAL A 113 -33.56 16.75 9.23
C VAL A 113 -34.27 17.97 9.83
N ALA A 114 -35.45 17.77 10.43
CA ALA A 114 -36.18 18.85 11.10
C ALA A 114 -35.42 19.42 12.31
N LEU A 115 -34.68 18.60 13.06
CA LEU A 115 -33.81 19.08 14.15
C LEU A 115 -32.64 19.92 13.64
N ASN A 116 -31.93 19.45 12.62
CA ASN A 116 -30.84 20.20 12.00
C ASN A 116 -31.30 21.53 11.39
N GLN A 117 -32.58 21.60 10.98
CA GLN A 117 -33.21 22.81 10.43
C GLN A 117 -34.17 23.48 11.41
N TRP A 118 -34.05 23.22 12.73
CA TRP A 118 -34.97 23.76 13.73
C TRP A 118 -35.07 25.30 13.73
N HIS A 119 -33.97 25.97 13.36
CA HIS A 119 -33.89 27.42 13.23
C HIS A 119 -34.89 28.02 12.22
N GLU A 120 -35.41 27.22 11.29
CA GLU A 120 -36.37 27.64 10.28
C GLU A 120 -37.82 27.75 10.80
N ILE A 121 -38.11 27.19 11.97
CA ILE A 121 -39.44 27.20 12.57
C ILE A 121 -39.76 28.59 13.14
N ALA A 122 -40.82 29.22 12.65
CA ALA A 122 -41.20 30.56 13.07
C ALA A 122 -41.50 30.62 14.59
N LYS A 123 -41.06 31.69 15.25
CA LYS A 123 -41.29 32.03 16.67
C LYS A 123 -40.65 31.12 17.73
N ALA A 124 -40.41 29.85 17.43
CA ALA A 124 -39.82 28.87 18.35
C ALA A 124 -38.43 28.37 17.92
N GLY A 125 -38.08 28.50 16.64
CA GLY A 125 -36.85 27.98 16.08
C GLY A 125 -35.60 28.69 16.59
N CYS A 126 -34.54 27.91 16.80
CA CYS A 126 -33.19 28.39 16.98
C CYS A 126 -32.19 27.36 16.42
N ALA A 127 -30.94 27.76 16.21
CA ALA A 127 -29.91 26.82 15.76
C ALA A 127 -29.58 25.84 16.89
N LEU A 128 -29.86 24.55 16.71
CA LEU A 128 -29.40 23.55 17.68
C LEU A 128 -27.90 23.32 17.52
N VAL A 129 -27.22 22.97 18.62
CA VAL A 129 -25.79 22.67 18.60
C VAL A 129 -25.57 21.35 17.85
N PRO A 130 -24.82 21.34 16.72
CA PRO A 130 -24.49 20.11 16.02
C PRO A 130 -23.42 19.33 16.79
N GLU A 131 -23.12 18.10 16.34
CA GLU A 131 -21.90 17.43 16.76
C GLU A 131 -20.67 18.29 16.45
N HIS A 132 -19.83 18.48 17.45
CA HIS A 132 -18.70 19.39 17.38
C HIS A 132 -17.60 18.96 18.35
N VAL A 133 -16.38 19.39 18.04
CA VAL A 133 -15.25 19.39 18.97
C VAL A 133 -15.00 20.83 19.38
N GLU A 134 -14.87 21.05 20.67
CA GLU A 134 -14.59 22.33 21.29
C GLU A 134 -13.10 22.45 21.56
N THR A 135 -12.50 23.50 21.02
CA THR A 135 -11.15 23.93 21.41
C THR A 135 -11.27 24.91 22.59
N ARG A 136 -10.58 24.63 23.69
CA ARG A 136 -10.59 25.47 24.90
C ARG A 136 -9.16 25.89 25.27
N PRO A 137 -8.90 27.19 25.49
CA PRO A 137 -7.61 27.64 26.00
C PRO A 137 -7.42 27.17 27.45
N LEU A 138 -6.18 26.86 27.77
CA LEU A 138 -5.74 26.43 29.10
C LEU A 138 -5.00 27.58 29.78
N TYR A 139 -5.31 27.81 31.04
CA TYR A 139 -4.68 28.84 31.85
C TYR A 139 -4.09 28.24 33.12
N ASN A 140 -2.88 28.65 33.48
CA ASN A 140 -2.29 28.28 34.75
C ASN A 140 -2.58 29.41 35.77
N PRO A 141 -3.17 29.12 36.95
CA PRO A 141 -3.40 30.12 38.00
C PRO A 141 -2.13 30.87 38.44
N GLU A 142 -0.96 30.23 38.35
CA GLU A 142 0.33 30.83 38.69
C GLU A 142 0.85 31.79 37.61
N LYS A 143 0.36 31.67 36.37
CA LYS A 143 0.72 32.50 35.22
C LYS A 143 -0.52 33.20 34.65
N PRO A 144 -1.12 34.14 35.40
CA PRO A 144 -2.37 34.77 35.01
C PRO A 144 -2.23 35.52 33.68
N GLY A 145 -3.21 35.34 32.80
CA GLY A 145 -3.29 36.03 31.50
C GLY A 145 -2.45 35.41 30.38
N ILE A 146 -1.70 34.33 30.64
CA ILE A 146 -0.90 33.63 29.62
C ILE A 146 -1.54 32.29 29.29
N GLU A 147 -1.97 32.12 28.05
CA GLU A 147 -2.47 30.85 27.51
C GLU A 147 -1.32 29.83 27.46
N GLN A 148 -1.48 28.68 28.14
CA GLN A 148 -0.46 27.61 28.20
C GLN A 148 -0.61 26.58 27.08
N GLY A 149 -1.68 26.69 26.29
CA GLY A 149 -2.04 25.76 25.23
C GLY A 149 -3.55 25.67 25.06
N LYS A 150 -3.99 24.70 24.27
CA LYS A 150 -5.40 24.44 24.00
C LYS A 150 -5.70 22.96 24.16
N VAL A 151 -6.88 22.64 24.67
CA VAL A 151 -7.42 21.28 24.69
C VAL A 151 -8.56 21.19 23.69
N GLU A 152 -8.56 20.13 22.88
CA GLU A 152 -9.69 19.77 22.02
C GLU A 152 -10.49 18.67 22.70
N MET A 153 -11.78 18.90 22.90
CA MET A 153 -12.67 17.98 23.60
C MET A 153 -14.11 18.18 23.16
N TRP A 154 -14.99 17.22 23.42
CA TRP A 154 -16.43 17.44 23.36
C TRP A 154 -17.03 17.06 24.71
N VAL A 155 -18.10 17.75 25.08
CA VAL A 155 -18.82 17.49 26.33
C VAL A 155 -20.26 17.16 25.98
N ASP A 156 -20.64 15.90 26.21
CA ASP A 156 -22.03 15.49 26.17
C ASP A 156 -22.59 15.38 27.60
N MET A 157 -23.77 15.94 27.81
CA MET A 157 -24.47 15.97 29.08
C MET A 157 -25.77 15.17 28.96
N PHE A 158 -25.90 14.16 29.81
CA PHE A 158 -27.09 13.31 29.87
C PHE A 158 -27.78 13.47 31.23
N PRO A 159 -29.08 13.81 31.27
CA PRO A 159 -29.83 13.88 32.52
C PRO A 159 -29.92 12.53 33.22
N MET A 160 -29.81 12.52 34.54
CA MET A 160 -29.82 11.29 35.35
C MET A 160 -31.21 10.63 35.43
N ASP A 161 -32.28 11.35 35.08
CA ASP A 161 -33.65 10.86 35.02
C ASP A 161 -33.99 10.16 33.69
N MET A 162 -33.04 10.10 32.76
CA MET A 162 -33.18 9.43 31.47
C MET A 162 -32.48 8.07 31.47
N PRO A 163 -32.77 7.19 30.48
CA PRO A 163 -31.95 6.00 30.27
C PRO A 163 -30.47 6.39 30.19
N PRO A 164 -29.58 5.58 30.78
CA PRO A 164 -28.15 5.88 30.73
C PRO A 164 -27.69 5.95 29.27
N PRO A 165 -26.69 6.80 28.96
CA PRO A 165 -26.10 6.84 27.64
C PRO A 165 -25.53 5.47 27.26
N GLY A 166 -25.31 5.30 25.95
CA GLY A 166 -24.62 4.13 25.42
C GLY A 166 -23.19 3.98 25.98
N PRO A 167 -22.47 2.92 25.58
CA PRO A 167 -21.09 2.76 25.98
C PRO A 167 -20.25 3.99 25.58
N PRO A 168 -19.25 4.39 26.40
CA PRO A 168 -18.35 5.48 26.06
C PRO A 168 -17.73 5.29 24.68
N THR A 169 -17.60 6.38 23.92
CA THR A 169 -16.91 6.36 22.63
C THR A 169 -15.46 5.95 22.86
N ASP A 170 -15.01 4.89 22.17
CA ASP A 170 -13.61 4.49 22.22
C ASP A 170 -12.77 5.47 21.40
N ILE A 171 -12.03 6.31 22.12
CA ILE A 171 -11.11 7.31 21.57
C ILE A 171 -9.66 6.83 21.56
N SER A 172 -9.42 5.56 21.91
CA SER A 172 -8.08 5.00 21.93
C SER A 172 -7.41 5.18 20.57
N PRO A 173 -6.11 5.54 20.52
CA PRO A 173 -5.37 5.59 19.27
C PRO A 173 -5.55 4.29 18.49
N ARG A 174 -5.92 4.43 17.22
CA ARG A 174 -6.11 3.26 16.36
C ARG A 174 -4.78 2.56 16.20
N LYS A 175 -4.74 1.28 16.57
CA LYS A 175 -3.52 0.47 16.49
C LYS A 175 -3.27 0.05 15.04
N PRO A 176 -2.01 0.09 14.58
CA PRO A 176 -1.66 -0.47 13.28
C PRO A 176 -1.87 -1.98 13.28
N LYS A 177 -2.13 -2.53 12.09
CA LYS A 177 -2.27 -3.98 11.88
C LYS A 177 -1.05 -4.48 11.13
N SER A 178 -0.55 -5.65 11.51
CA SER A 178 0.58 -6.28 10.84
C SER A 178 0.15 -6.95 9.54
N TYR A 179 0.89 -6.67 8.47
CA TYR A 179 0.72 -7.23 7.14
C TYR A 179 2.03 -7.81 6.62
N GLU A 180 1.91 -8.74 5.68
CA GLU A 180 3.01 -9.29 4.91
C GLU A 180 2.71 -9.09 3.41
N LEU A 181 3.57 -8.34 2.73
CA LEU A 181 3.55 -8.19 1.28
C LEU A 181 4.52 -9.18 0.65
N ARG A 182 4.00 -10.08 -0.16
CA ARG A 182 4.77 -10.97 -1.01
C ARG A 182 4.80 -10.42 -2.43
N VAL A 183 5.99 -10.20 -2.97
CA VAL A 183 6.19 -9.73 -4.34
C VAL A 183 6.93 -10.81 -5.10
N ILE A 184 6.32 -11.39 -6.13
CA ILE A 184 6.98 -12.35 -6.99
C ILE A 184 7.39 -11.64 -8.28
N ILE A 185 8.69 -11.57 -8.53
CA ILE A 185 9.26 -11.14 -9.81
C ILE A 185 9.31 -12.37 -10.71
N TRP A 186 8.43 -12.40 -11.72
CA TRP A 186 8.37 -13.49 -12.69
C TRP A 186 9.43 -13.26 -13.76
N ASN A 187 9.23 -12.20 -14.56
CA ASN A 187 10.02 -11.92 -15.76
C ASN A 187 10.29 -10.42 -15.92
N THR A 188 11.29 -10.09 -16.71
CA THR A 188 11.50 -8.75 -17.29
C THR A 188 11.49 -8.85 -18.81
N ASP A 189 11.15 -7.75 -19.47
CA ASP A 189 11.10 -7.67 -20.94
C ASP A 189 11.48 -6.25 -21.40
N ASP A 190 11.99 -6.13 -22.63
CA ASP A 190 12.47 -4.88 -23.24
C ASP A 190 13.41 -4.06 -22.34
N VAL A 191 14.23 -4.70 -21.49
CA VAL A 191 15.24 -4.02 -20.67
C VAL A 191 16.39 -3.55 -21.58
N ILE A 192 16.79 -2.29 -21.45
CA ILE A 192 17.89 -1.72 -22.24
C ILE A 192 19.19 -2.49 -21.97
N ALA A 193 19.92 -2.81 -23.03
CA ALA A 193 21.22 -3.45 -22.96
C ALA A 193 22.35 -2.39 -23.00
N GLU A 194 23.18 -2.35 -21.97
CA GLU A 194 24.29 -1.40 -21.86
C GLU A 194 25.65 -2.02 -22.22
N ASP A 195 25.86 -3.32 -21.96
CA ASP A 195 27.15 -3.98 -22.21
C ASP A 195 27.31 -4.50 -23.64
N ASP A 196 28.54 -4.51 -24.15
CA ASP A 196 28.90 -5.23 -25.37
C ASP A 196 29.42 -6.64 -25.01
N ASP A 197 28.84 -7.70 -25.61
CA ASP A 197 29.36 -9.05 -25.46
C ASP A 197 30.78 -9.15 -26.00
N PHE A 198 31.74 -9.39 -25.10
CA PHE A 198 33.17 -9.54 -25.39
C PHE A 198 33.47 -10.51 -26.56
N PHE A 199 32.60 -11.49 -26.82
CA PHE A 199 32.82 -12.50 -27.86
C PHE A 199 32.09 -12.25 -29.19
N THR A 200 30.94 -11.59 -29.17
CA THR A 200 30.11 -11.38 -30.36
C THR A 200 30.04 -9.91 -30.80
N GLY A 201 30.33 -8.97 -29.90
CA GLY A 201 30.11 -7.54 -30.09
C GLY A 201 28.64 -7.15 -30.14
N GLU A 202 27.72 -8.05 -29.76
CA GLU A 202 26.29 -7.76 -29.64
C GLU A 202 26.01 -7.23 -28.23
N LYS A 203 25.12 -6.23 -28.12
CA LYS A 203 24.74 -5.70 -26.81
C LYS A 203 24.03 -6.74 -25.95
N MET A 204 24.39 -6.86 -24.68
CA MET A 204 23.78 -7.75 -23.69
C MET A 204 23.70 -7.06 -22.32
N SER A 205 22.91 -7.62 -21.40
CA SER A 205 22.91 -7.22 -19.98
C SER A 205 22.73 -8.43 -19.05
N ASP A 206 23.36 -8.36 -17.89
CA ASP A 206 23.27 -9.27 -16.77
C ASP A 206 22.23 -8.75 -15.75
N ILE A 207 20.95 -8.96 -16.08
CA ILE A 207 19.83 -8.28 -15.41
C ILE A 207 19.54 -8.86 -14.03
N TYR A 208 19.29 -7.99 -13.05
CA TYR A 208 18.67 -8.36 -11.78
C TYR A 208 17.76 -7.23 -11.24
N VAL A 209 16.85 -7.59 -10.33
CA VAL A 209 15.85 -6.65 -9.79
C VAL A 209 16.02 -6.51 -8.28
N LYS A 210 16.07 -5.26 -7.81
CA LYS A 210 16.05 -4.89 -6.38
C LYS A 210 14.66 -4.40 -5.99
N GLY A 211 14.21 -4.73 -4.79
CA GLY A 211 12.92 -4.30 -4.25
C GLY A 211 12.99 -3.94 -2.77
N TRP A 212 12.23 -2.93 -2.36
CA TRP A 212 11.99 -2.62 -0.94
C TRP A 212 10.72 -1.78 -0.73
N VAL A 213 10.11 -1.94 0.44
CA VAL A 213 9.05 -1.05 0.91
C VAL A 213 9.68 0.17 1.57
N LYS A 214 9.21 1.37 1.23
CA LYS A 214 9.71 2.62 1.80
C LYS A 214 9.63 2.57 3.33
N GLY A 215 10.66 3.07 4.01
CA GLY A 215 10.74 3.14 5.47
C GLY A 215 11.55 2.04 6.14
N ASN A 216 11.59 0.84 5.55
CA ASN A 216 12.50 -0.23 5.95
C ASN A 216 13.59 -0.42 4.90
N THR A 217 14.42 0.61 4.73
CA THR A 217 15.52 0.61 3.75
C THR A 217 16.59 -0.46 4.06
N GLU A 218 16.59 -1.00 5.28
CA GLU A 218 17.47 -2.11 5.69
C GLU A 218 17.00 -3.46 5.12
N ASP A 219 15.73 -3.59 4.72
CA ASP A 219 15.15 -4.81 4.13
C ASP A 219 15.18 -4.80 2.59
N LYS A 220 16.22 -4.22 2.00
CA LYS A 220 16.40 -4.34 0.54
C LYS A 220 16.62 -5.80 0.17
N GLN A 221 15.82 -6.29 -0.76
CA GLN A 221 15.92 -7.65 -1.30
C GLN A 221 16.20 -7.57 -2.79
N GLU A 222 16.95 -8.55 -3.29
CA GLU A 222 17.33 -8.64 -4.70
C GLU A 222 17.09 -10.05 -5.24
N THR A 223 16.84 -10.13 -6.54
CA THR A 223 16.77 -11.41 -7.25
C THR A 223 18.17 -11.98 -7.47
N ASP A 224 18.24 -13.23 -7.94
CA ASP A 224 19.47 -13.68 -8.58
C ASP A 224 19.65 -13.02 -9.96
N ILE A 225 20.86 -13.14 -10.51
CA ILE A 225 21.25 -12.53 -11.78
C ILE A 225 20.82 -13.42 -12.95
N HIS A 226 20.21 -12.81 -13.97
CA HIS A 226 19.99 -13.40 -15.28
C HIS A 226 21.12 -12.99 -16.23
N TYR A 227 22.09 -13.88 -16.42
CA TYR A 227 23.25 -13.58 -17.26
C TYR A 227 22.93 -13.59 -18.75
N ARG A 228 23.57 -12.68 -19.49
CA ARG A 228 23.62 -12.63 -20.97
C ARG A 228 22.26 -12.53 -21.63
N SER A 229 21.45 -11.57 -21.18
CA SER A 229 20.21 -11.23 -21.87
C SER A 229 20.50 -10.45 -23.14
N LEU A 230 20.20 -11.03 -24.31
CA LEU A 230 20.40 -10.38 -25.62
C LEU A 230 19.19 -9.55 -26.06
N THR A 231 18.01 -9.84 -25.51
CA THR A 231 16.74 -9.23 -25.91
C THR A 231 16.13 -8.35 -24.82
N GLY A 232 16.81 -8.20 -23.67
CA GLY A 232 16.27 -7.53 -22.49
C GLY A 232 15.30 -8.40 -21.68
N GLU A 233 15.16 -9.69 -22.04
CA GLU A 233 14.34 -10.66 -21.31
C GLU A 233 15.09 -11.21 -20.10
N GLY A 234 14.46 -11.17 -18.92
CA GLY A 234 14.98 -11.77 -17.69
C GLY A 234 13.96 -12.73 -17.09
N ASN A 235 14.41 -13.86 -16.56
CA ASN A 235 13.53 -14.89 -15.98
C ASN A 235 14.02 -15.24 -14.57
N PHE A 236 13.21 -14.96 -13.55
CA PHE A 236 13.65 -15.00 -12.14
C PHE A 236 12.86 -16.00 -11.30
N ASN A 237 11.52 -15.97 -11.37
CA ASN A 237 10.62 -16.67 -10.45
C ASN A 237 11.07 -16.49 -8.99
N TRP A 238 11.18 -15.24 -8.55
CA TRP A 238 11.80 -14.90 -7.27
C TRP A 238 10.83 -14.16 -6.36
N ARG A 239 10.69 -14.62 -5.11
CA ARG A 239 9.78 -14.04 -4.12
C ARG A 239 10.51 -13.13 -3.13
N PHE A 240 10.05 -11.88 -3.03
CA PHE A 240 10.33 -10.99 -1.92
C PHE A 240 9.23 -11.08 -0.87
N ILE A 241 9.60 -10.94 0.41
CA ILE A 241 8.66 -10.97 1.54
C ILE A 241 8.95 -9.77 2.44
N TYR A 242 7.98 -8.87 2.60
CA TYR A 242 8.09 -7.67 3.40
C TYR A 242 7.02 -7.63 4.50
N PRO A 243 7.38 -7.87 5.76
CA PRO A 243 6.49 -7.59 6.89
C PRO A 243 6.46 -6.09 7.19
N PHE A 244 5.28 -5.53 7.47
CA PHE A 244 5.14 -4.14 7.90
C PHE A 244 3.84 -3.90 8.68
N GLU A 245 3.80 -2.80 9.43
CA GLU A 245 2.63 -2.36 10.16
C GLU A 245 1.87 -1.28 9.40
N TYR A 246 0.54 -1.39 9.29
CA TYR A 246 -0.28 -0.49 8.48
C TYR A 246 -1.50 0.02 9.24
N LEU A 247 -1.71 1.33 9.15
CA LEU A 247 -2.84 2.04 9.73
C LEU A 247 -3.85 2.40 8.63
N ALA A 248 -4.88 1.56 8.48
CA ALA A 248 -5.87 1.69 7.41
C ALA A 248 -6.67 3.00 7.41
N ALA A 249 -6.77 3.68 8.55
CA ALA A 249 -7.48 4.95 8.68
C ALA A 249 -6.74 6.13 8.02
N GLU A 250 -5.40 6.09 8.08
CA GLU A 250 -4.53 7.14 7.52
C GLU A 250 -3.84 6.70 6.23
N GLU A 251 -4.07 5.45 5.80
CA GLU A 251 -3.47 4.81 4.63
C GLU A 251 -1.93 4.81 4.65
N LYS A 252 -1.34 4.69 5.85
CA LYS A 252 0.11 4.80 6.08
C LYS A 252 0.69 3.57 6.76
N ILE A 253 1.97 3.31 6.46
CA ILE A 253 2.81 2.37 7.21
C ILE A 253 3.30 3.08 8.47
N VAL A 254 3.25 2.36 9.60
CA VAL A 254 3.78 2.81 10.89
C VAL A 254 5.11 2.12 11.13
N ILE A 255 6.11 2.88 11.54
CA ILE A 255 7.44 2.38 11.87
C ILE A 255 7.77 2.88 13.26
N SER A 256 7.91 1.98 14.22
CA SER A 256 8.46 2.28 15.53
C SER A 256 9.98 2.13 15.49
N ARG A 257 10.71 3.19 15.85
CA ARG A 257 12.16 3.16 16.07
C ARG A 257 12.50 3.68 17.46
N LYS A 258 13.40 2.97 18.14
CA LYS A 258 14.11 3.49 19.31
C LYS A 258 15.29 4.30 18.81
N GLU A 259 15.36 5.59 19.16
CA GLU A 259 16.47 6.46 18.72
C GLU A 259 17.81 6.06 19.36
N SER A 260 17.79 5.34 20.49
CA SER A 260 18.99 4.82 21.15
C SER A 260 18.66 3.57 21.98
N LEU A 261 19.66 2.72 22.24
CA LEU A 261 19.54 1.57 23.16
C LEU A 261 19.22 1.99 24.61
N PHE A 262 19.29 3.29 24.91
CA PHE A 262 18.98 3.89 26.21
C PHE A 262 17.75 4.81 26.17
N SER A 263 17.11 5.03 25.02
CA SER A 263 15.84 5.77 24.93
C SER A 263 14.69 4.81 25.24
N TRP A 264 13.91 5.14 26.27
CA TRP A 264 12.72 4.37 26.65
C TRP A 264 11.55 4.60 25.70
N ASP A 265 11.47 5.80 25.10
CA ASP A 265 10.40 6.19 24.19
C ASP A 265 10.64 5.66 22.77
N GLU A 266 9.66 4.93 22.25
CA GLU A 266 9.61 4.53 20.84
C GLU A 266 9.04 5.69 20.03
N THR A 267 9.84 6.23 19.12
CA THR A 267 9.37 7.23 18.15
C THR A 267 8.64 6.52 17.01
N GLU A 268 7.35 6.80 16.86
CA GLU A 268 6.54 6.29 15.76
C GLU A 268 6.55 7.27 14.58
N TYR A 269 7.01 6.80 13.42
CA TYR A 269 6.98 7.55 12.18
C TYR A 269 5.95 6.95 11.23
N LYS A 270 5.15 7.80 10.60
CA LYS A 270 4.14 7.40 9.62
C LYS A 270 4.56 7.80 8.22
N ILE A 271 4.58 6.84 7.31
CA ILE A 271 5.03 7.03 5.93
C ILE A 271 4.06 6.43 4.92
N PRO A 272 4.01 6.92 3.67
CA PRO A 272 3.16 6.33 2.65
C PRO A 272 3.61 4.92 2.29
N ALA A 273 2.65 4.03 2.06
CA ALA A 273 2.87 2.62 1.73
C ALA A 273 3.37 2.46 0.29
N ARG A 274 4.68 2.64 0.05
CA ARG A 274 5.27 2.59 -1.31
C ARG A 274 6.23 1.43 -1.48
N LEU A 275 6.01 0.61 -2.50
CA LEU A 275 6.95 -0.39 -2.97
C LEU A 275 7.82 0.22 -4.07
N ASN A 276 9.14 0.10 -3.92
CA ASN A 276 10.11 0.50 -4.93
C ASN A 276 10.69 -0.76 -5.55
N LEU A 277 10.73 -0.82 -6.87
CA LEU A 277 11.43 -1.82 -7.65
C LEU A 277 12.44 -1.10 -8.54
N GLN A 278 13.62 -1.66 -8.68
CA GLN A 278 14.66 -1.16 -9.58
C GLN A 278 15.26 -2.31 -10.37
N VAL A 279 15.62 -2.04 -11.61
CA VAL A 279 16.34 -2.96 -12.49
C VAL A 279 17.76 -2.45 -12.69
N TRP A 280 18.71 -3.37 -12.62
CA TRP A 280 20.15 -3.12 -12.63
C TRP A 280 20.85 -4.09 -13.58
N ASP A 281 21.96 -3.64 -14.15
CA ASP A 281 22.93 -4.47 -14.86
C ASP A 281 24.04 -4.90 -13.89
N ALA A 282 24.30 -6.20 -13.79
CA ALA A 282 25.29 -6.75 -12.86
C ALA A 282 26.66 -6.82 -13.52
N ASP A 283 27.55 -5.94 -13.08
CA ASP A 283 28.82 -5.74 -13.73
C ASP A 283 29.94 -6.53 -13.03
N HIS A 284 30.83 -7.17 -13.79
CA HIS A 284 31.84 -8.06 -13.16
C HIS A 284 33.06 -7.31 -12.62
N PHE A 285 33.43 -6.19 -13.25
CA PHE A 285 34.66 -5.45 -12.96
C PHE A 285 34.42 -3.97 -12.60
N SER A 286 33.17 -3.50 -12.67
CA SER A 286 32.72 -2.13 -12.38
C SER A 286 31.60 -2.13 -11.32
N ALA A 287 31.10 -0.94 -10.99
CA ALA A 287 29.88 -0.82 -10.19
C ALA A 287 28.68 -1.10 -11.10
N ASP A 288 27.71 -1.86 -10.59
CA ASP A 288 26.45 -2.15 -11.29
C ASP A 288 25.75 -0.90 -11.81
N ASP A 289 25.27 -0.97 -13.06
CA ASP A 289 24.60 0.14 -13.73
C ASP A 289 23.10 0.16 -13.44
N PHE A 290 22.58 1.35 -13.15
CA PHE A 290 21.16 1.57 -12.89
C PHE A 290 20.41 1.74 -14.21
N LEU A 291 19.52 0.80 -14.51
CA LEU A 291 18.75 0.82 -15.76
C LEU A 291 17.39 1.49 -15.59
N GLY A 292 16.73 1.33 -14.44
CA GLY A 292 15.38 1.90 -14.26
C GLY A 292 14.73 1.67 -12.92
N SER A 293 13.66 2.43 -12.66
CA SER A 293 12.91 2.37 -11.41
C SER A 293 11.40 2.39 -11.61
N LEU A 294 10.69 1.78 -10.67
CA LEU A 294 9.24 1.74 -10.58
C LEU A 294 8.87 1.94 -9.11
N VAL A 295 8.05 2.95 -8.85
CA VAL A 295 7.52 3.24 -7.51
C VAL A 295 6.01 3.06 -7.55
N MET A 296 5.49 2.13 -6.75
CA MET A 296 4.07 1.83 -6.64
C MET A 296 3.57 2.22 -5.25
N ASP A 297 2.59 3.11 -5.17
CA ASP A 297 1.85 3.35 -3.95
C ASP A 297 0.81 2.25 -3.76
N LEU A 298 0.93 1.44 -2.72
CA LEU A 298 0.10 0.26 -2.50
C LEU A 298 -1.39 0.62 -2.29
N ASN A 299 -1.69 1.87 -1.93
CA ASN A 299 -3.06 2.37 -1.86
C ASN A 299 -3.62 2.75 -3.24
N HIS A 300 -2.75 3.24 -4.14
CA HIS A 300 -3.13 3.79 -5.44
C HIS A 300 -2.00 3.60 -6.47
N PHE A 301 -2.06 2.50 -7.22
CA PHE A 301 -1.12 2.25 -8.33
C PHE A 301 -1.85 1.80 -9.59
N PRO A 302 -1.30 2.07 -10.78
CA PRO A 302 -1.95 1.71 -12.02
C PRO A 302 -2.09 0.19 -12.15
N ARG A 303 -3.23 -0.24 -12.68
CA ARG A 303 -3.47 -1.65 -12.96
C ARG A 303 -2.44 -2.17 -13.97
N GLY A 304 -1.72 -3.22 -13.61
CA GLY A 304 -0.73 -3.84 -14.49
C GLY A 304 -1.33 -4.36 -15.81
N ALA A 305 -0.56 -4.24 -16.89
CA ALA A 305 -0.96 -4.72 -18.21
C ALA A 305 -0.95 -6.26 -18.24
N LYS A 306 -1.80 -6.86 -19.09
CA LYS A 306 -1.90 -8.33 -19.19
C LYS A 306 -0.72 -8.96 -19.94
N THR A 307 -0.08 -8.19 -20.81
CA THR A 307 1.04 -8.62 -21.66
C THR A 307 2.07 -7.51 -21.73
N SER A 308 3.35 -7.86 -21.92
CA SER A 308 4.43 -6.88 -22.08
C SER A 308 4.17 -5.87 -23.21
N LYS A 309 3.55 -6.29 -24.32
CA LYS A 309 3.23 -5.41 -25.46
C LYS A 309 2.22 -4.31 -25.14
N GLN A 310 1.37 -4.52 -24.13
CA GLN A 310 0.40 -3.51 -23.67
C GLN A 310 0.96 -2.63 -22.55
N CYS A 311 2.15 -2.96 -22.05
CA CYS A 311 2.83 -2.20 -21.01
C CYS A 311 3.52 -0.98 -21.64
N THR A 312 3.07 0.21 -21.28
CA THR A 312 3.56 1.47 -21.85
C THR A 312 3.76 2.51 -20.73
N LEU A 313 4.61 3.49 -20.97
CA LEU A 313 4.89 4.57 -20.01
C LEU A 313 3.62 5.37 -19.64
N ASP A 314 2.64 5.44 -20.55
CA ASP A 314 1.35 6.09 -20.33
C ASP A 314 0.60 5.55 -19.10
N MET A 315 0.90 4.33 -18.67
CA MET A 315 0.32 3.74 -17.46
C MET A 315 0.77 4.44 -16.18
N LEU A 316 1.89 5.16 -16.18
CA LEU A 316 2.39 5.89 -15.01
C LEU A 316 1.81 7.31 -14.90
N LYS A 317 0.95 7.73 -15.83
CA LYS A 317 0.31 9.05 -15.78
C LYS A 317 -0.57 9.19 -14.54
N THR A 318 -0.42 10.32 -13.86
CA THR A 318 -1.17 10.69 -12.64
C THR A 318 -2.35 11.62 -12.94
N ASP A 319 -2.75 11.75 -14.20
CA ASP A 319 -3.83 12.64 -14.67
C ASP A 319 -5.25 12.11 -14.40
N GLY A 320 -5.37 10.95 -13.76
CA GLY A 320 -6.63 10.27 -13.48
C GLY A 320 -7.23 9.51 -14.66
N SER A 321 -6.54 9.47 -15.81
CA SER A 321 -6.98 8.70 -16.98
C SER A 321 -6.78 7.19 -16.80
N VAL A 322 -5.81 6.80 -15.97
CA VAL A 322 -5.42 5.40 -15.75
C VAL A 322 -6.17 4.80 -14.56
N PRO A 323 -6.85 3.64 -14.72
CA PRO A 323 -7.53 2.98 -13.62
C PRO A 323 -6.54 2.54 -12.53
N GLN A 324 -6.77 3.01 -11.31
CA GLN A 324 -5.96 2.73 -10.13
C GLN A 324 -6.48 1.52 -9.36
N VAL A 325 -5.58 0.81 -8.69
CA VAL A 325 -5.87 -0.32 -7.82
C VAL A 325 -5.37 -0.02 -6.41
N ASN A 326 -6.12 -0.51 -5.41
CA ASN A 326 -5.73 -0.47 -4.01
C ASN A 326 -5.49 -1.91 -3.52
N LEU A 327 -4.26 -2.22 -3.12
CA LEU A 327 -3.85 -3.57 -2.73
C LEU A 327 -4.50 -4.03 -1.42
N PHE A 328 -4.87 -3.10 -0.53
CA PHE A 328 -5.57 -3.40 0.72
C PHE A 328 -7.05 -3.79 0.49
N LYS A 329 -7.63 -3.41 -0.66
CA LYS A 329 -8.96 -3.86 -1.09
C LYS A 329 -8.87 -5.11 -1.97
N GLN A 330 -7.93 -5.12 -2.91
CA GLN A 330 -7.67 -6.25 -3.78
C GLN A 330 -6.34 -6.90 -3.40
N LYS A 331 -6.40 -7.89 -2.50
CA LYS A 331 -5.22 -8.52 -1.88
C LYS A 331 -4.19 -9.09 -2.87
N ARG A 332 -4.61 -9.48 -4.09
CA ARG A 332 -3.73 -10.10 -5.09
C ARG A 332 -3.87 -9.43 -6.45
N VAL A 333 -2.73 -9.04 -7.03
CA VAL A 333 -2.64 -8.43 -8.37
C VAL A 333 -1.43 -9.00 -9.09
N LYS A 334 -1.61 -9.41 -10.35
CA LYS A 334 -0.52 -9.80 -11.26
C LYS A 334 -0.61 -9.00 -12.54
N GLY A 335 0.52 -8.53 -13.05
CA GLY A 335 0.56 -7.80 -14.31
C GLY A 335 1.96 -7.33 -14.69
N TRP A 336 2.01 -6.57 -15.78
CA TRP A 336 3.22 -5.91 -16.29
C TRP A 336 3.20 -4.43 -15.93
N TRP A 337 4.33 -3.93 -15.45
CA TRP A 337 4.56 -2.50 -15.20
C TRP A 337 5.85 -2.01 -15.86
N PRO A 338 5.87 -0.76 -16.34
CA PRO A 338 7.04 -0.17 -16.97
C PRO A 338 8.04 0.31 -15.92
N PHE A 339 9.32 0.03 -16.14
CA PHE A 339 10.42 0.76 -15.50
C PHE A 339 10.68 2.05 -16.26
N ALA A 340 10.92 3.11 -15.49
CA ALA A 340 11.28 4.41 -16.02
C ALA A 340 12.62 4.89 -15.44
N ALA A 341 13.41 5.51 -16.30
CA ALA A 341 14.57 6.30 -15.90
C ALA A 341 14.42 7.72 -16.46
N LYS A 342 15.17 8.67 -15.89
CA LYS A 342 15.25 10.02 -16.44
C LYS A 342 16.28 10.03 -17.55
N GLY A 343 15.86 10.41 -18.76
CA GLY A 343 16.75 10.62 -19.90
C GLY A 343 17.57 11.91 -19.77
N GLU A 344 18.38 12.21 -20.79
CA GLU A 344 19.23 13.41 -20.83
C GLU A 344 18.41 14.72 -20.79
N ASP A 345 17.18 14.69 -21.31
CA ASP A 345 16.26 15.84 -21.36
C ASP A 345 15.36 15.98 -20.11
N ASP A 346 15.62 15.23 -19.03
CA ASP A 346 14.80 15.15 -17.80
C ASP A 346 13.36 14.62 -18.01
N GLU A 347 13.05 14.11 -19.21
CA GLU A 347 11.84 13.35 -19.51
C GLU A 347 11.98 11.88 -19.05
N LEU A 348 10.86 11.25 -18.67
CA LEU A 348 10.84 9.84 -18.29
C LEU A 348 10.86 8.96 -19.53
N GLU A 349 11.86 8.11 -19.63
CA GLU A 349 12.01 7.14 -20.72
C GLU A 349 11.72 5.73 -20.23
N LEU A 350 11.10 4.90 -21.08
CA LEU A 350 10.82 3.50 -20.80
C LEU A 350 12.12 2.69 -20.95
N THR A 351 12.67 2.21 -19.84
CA THR A 351 13.95 1.49 -19.84
C THR A 351 13.84 -0.01 -19.62
N GLY A 352 12.63 -0.49 -19.34
CA GLY A 352 12.34 -1.91 -19.20
C GLY A 352 10.91 -2.16 -18.73
N LYS A 353 10.54 -3.42 -18.63
CA LYS A 353 9.23 -3.85 -18.11
C LYS A 353 9.42 -4.99 -17.14
N VAL A 354 8.57 -5.06 -16.12
CA VAL A 354 8.57 -6.15 -15.14
C VAL A 354 7.20 -6.80 -15.03
N GLU A 355 7.19 -8.12 -15.10
CA GLU A 355 6.06 -8.95 -14.70
C GLU A 355 6.18 -9.26 -13.21
N ALA A 356 5.32 -8.64 -12.42
CA ALA A 356 5.28 -8.86 -10.98
C ALA A 356 3.92 -9.39 -10.52
N GLU A 357 3.93 -10.07 -9.39
CA GLU A 357 2.74 -10.47 -8.68
C GLU A 357 2.83 -10.00 -7.23
N LEU A 358 1.86 -9.19 -6.82
CA LEU A 358 1.74 -8.62 -5.50
C LEU A 358 0.65 -9.37 -4.75
N ASN A 359 0.97 -9.94 -3.60
CA ASN A 359 0.02 -10.59 -2.71
C ASN A 359 0.18 -10.03 -1.30
N LEU A 360 -0.85 -9.36 -0.80
CA LEU A 360 -0.89 -8.75 0.52
C LEU A 360 -1.76 -9.58 1.46
N MET A 361 -1.21 -9.97 2.59
CA MET A 361 -1.85 -10.83 3.58
C MET A 361 -1.75 -10.19 4.96
N SER A 362 -2.74 -10.41 5.84
CA SER A 362 -2.53 -10.08 7.25
C SER A 362 -1.50 -11.02 7.87
N ALA A 363 -0.88 -10.64 8.99
CA ALA A 363 0.05 -11.53 9.70
C ALA A 363 -0.57 -12.91 10.01
N GLU A 364 -1.83 -12.94 10.45
CA GLU A 364 -2.56 -14.19 10.71
C GLU A 364 -2.74 -15.07 9.46
N GLU A 365 -2.93 -14.46 8.28
CA GLU A 365 -3.03 -15.18 7.01
C GLU A 365 -1.66 -15.69 6.55
N ALA A 366 -0.60 -14.89 6.76
CA ALA A 366 0.77 -15.24 6.41
C ALA A 366 1.29 -16.43 7.23
N GLU A 367 0.97 -16.48 8.53
CA GLU A 367 1.30 -17.60 9.42
C GLU A 367 0.62 -18.91 9.00
N LYS A 368 -0.62 -18.83 8.51
CA LYS A 368 -1.37 -20.01 8.02
C LYS A 368 -0.84 -20.54 6.69
N SER A 369 -0.21 -19.68 5.89
CA SER A 369 0.33 -20.02 4.57
C SER A 369 1.78 -19.53 4.47
N PRO A 370 2.73 -20.16 5.17
CA PRO A 370 4.10 -19.66 5.22
C PRO A 370 4.78 -19.76 3.84
N ALA A 371 5.68 -18.81 3.56
CA ALA A 371 6.43 -18.72 2.32
C ALA A 371 7.92 -18.49 2.58
N GLY A 372 8.78 -19.13 1.79
CA GLY A 372 10.22 -18.88 1.80
C GLY A 372 10.62 -17.71 0.90
N LEU A 373 11.78 -17.11 1.21
CA LEU A 373 12.41 -16.11 0.36
C LEU A 373 12.94 -16.72 -0.95
N GLY A 374 12.85 -15.96 -2.04
CA GLY A 374 13.31 -16.36 -3.36
C GLY A 374 12.53 -17.56 -3.89
N ARG A 375 13.22 -18.71 -3.96
CA ARG A 375 12.68 -20.01 -4.41
C ARG A 375 12.67 -21.07 -3.31
N ASN A 376 12.96 -20.67 -2.08
CA ASN A 376 13.13 -21.58 -0.96
C ASN A 376 11.77 -22.02 -0.40
N GLU A 377 11.77 -23.14 0.31
CA GLU A 377 10.65 -23.56 1.14
C GLU A 377 10.45 -22.60 2.33
N PRO A 378 9.24 -22.51 2.89
CA PRO A 378 7.98 -23.18 2.49
C PRO A 378 7.33 -22.59 1.23
N ASP A 379 6.50 -23.37 0.52
CA ASP A 379 5.88 -23.01 -0.77
C ASP A 379 6.91 -22.54 -1.84
N PRO A 380 7.81 -23.45 -2.27
CA PRO A 380 8.90 -23.11 -3.16
C PRO A 380 8.41 -22.77 -4.57
N LEU A 381 8.96 -21.71 -5.17
CA LEU A 381 8.70 -21.36 -6.56
C LEU A 381 9.48 -22.26 -7.52
N GLU A 382 8.87 -22.56 -8.67
CA GLU A 382 9.53 -23.31 -9.74
C GLU A 382 10.76 -22.57 -10.27
N LYS A 383 11.82 -23.31 -10.60
CA LYS A 383 13.02 -22.72 -11.23
C LYS A 383 12.66 -22.11 -12.59
N PRO A 384 13.18 -20.92 -12.92
CA PRO A 384 12.90 -20.27 -14.19
C PRO A 384 13.46 -21.10 -15.36
N LYS A 385 12.77 -21.08 -16.50
CA LYS A 385 13.22 -21.73 -17.73
C LYS A 385 14.16 -20.79 -18.48
N ARG A 386 15.47 -20.88 -18.19
CA ARG A 386 16.50 -20.04 -18.84
C ARG A 386 17.13 -20.77 -20.04
N PRO A 387 17.47 -20.07 -21.13
CA PRO A 387 18.19 -20.66 -22.26
C PRO A 387 19.62 -21.07 -21.86
N ASP A 388 20.16 -22.11 -22.52
CA ASP A 388 21.51 -22.63 -22.22
C ASP A 388 22.66 -21.63 -22.47
N SER A 389 22.38 -20.46 -23.04
CA SER A 389 23.35 -19.37 -23.24
C SER A 389 23.53 -18.47 -22.01
N SER A 390 22.61 -18.52 -21.04
CA SER A 390 22.57 -17.63 -19.88
C SER A 390 23.47 -18.07 -18.71
N PHE A 391 24.56 -18.79 -18.98
CA PHE A 391 25.49 -19.26 -17.94
C PHE A 391 26.72 -18.36 -17.86
N MET A 392 27.24 -18.17 -16.65
CA MET A 392 28.56 -17.56 -16.44
C MET A 392 29.62 -18.35 -17.22
N TRP A 393 30.38 -17.65 -18.06
CA TRP A 393 31.40 -18.24 -18.94
C TRP A 393 32.43 -19.09 -18.17
N PHE A 394 32.80 -18.65 -16.95
CA PHE A 394 33.84 -19.28 -16.12
C PHE A 394 33.37 -20.53 -15.36
N LEU A 395 32.07 -20.68 -15.09
CA LEU A 395 31.56 -21.87 -14.38
C LEU A 395 31.51 -23.11 -15.28
N ASN A 396 31.54 -22.93 -16.61
CA ASN A 396 31.51 -24.06 -17.54
C ASN A 396 32.38 -23.80 -18.79
N PRO A 397 33.71 -23.60 -18.62
CA PRO A 397 34.59 -23.13 -19.67
C PRO A 397 34.60 -24.06 -20.89
N LEU A 398 34.34 -25.35 -20.70
CA LEU A 398 34.26 -26.34 -21.79
C LEU A 398 32.98 -26.21 -22.64
N LYS A 399 31.81 -25.93 -22.03
CA LYS A 399 30.56 -25.70 -22.78
C LYS A 399 30.62 -24.39 -23.54
N SER A 400 31.11 -23.36 -22.86
CA SER A 400 31.52 -22.05 -23.36
C SER A 400 32.43 -22.16 -24.60
N LEU A 401 33.57 -22.84 -24.49
CA LEU A 401 34.52 -23.03 -25.60
C LEU A 401 33.91 -23.83 -26.76
N ARG A 402 33.14 -24.89 -26.46
CA ARG A 402 32.44 -25.69 -27.47
C ARG A 402 31.43 -24.86 -28.24
N TYR A 403 30.65 -24.03 -27.57
CA TYR A 403 29.67 -23.16 -28.21
C TYR A 403 30.35 -22.12 -29.12
N ILE A 404 31.42 -21.47 -28.64
CA ILE A 404 32.17 -20.47 -29.42
C ILE A 404 32.88 -21.09 -30.64
N LEU A 405 33.62 -22.17 -30.44
CA LEU A 405 34.34 -22.85 -31.53
C LEU A 405 33.37 -23.37 -32.58
N TRP A 406 32.21 -23.87 -32.16
CA TRP A 406 31.21 -24.44 -33.07
C TRP A 406 30.30 -23.40 -33.72
N LYS A 407 30.06 -22.23 -33.11
CA LYS A 407 29.26 -21.15 -33.72
C LYS A 407 30.09 -20.40 -34.77
N ASN A 408 31.34 -20.04 -34.45
CA ASN A 408 32.15 -19.16 -35.31
C ASN A 408 33.03 -19.94 -36.30
N TYR A 409 33.57 -21.10 -35.92
CA TYR A 409 34.57 -21.82 -36.72
C TYR A 409 34.06 -23.15 -37.29
N LYS A 410 32.74 -23.41 -37.26
CA LYS A 410 32.14 -24.67 -37.74
C LYS A 410 32.70 -25.12 -39.09
N TRP A 411 32.65 -24.23 -40.07
CA TRP A 411 33.08 -24.52 -41.43
C TRP A 411 34.60 -24.63 -41.57
N THR A 412 35.35 -23.88 -40.79
CA THR A 412 36.81 -23.94 -40.76
C THR A 412 37.30 -25.26 -40.16
N ILE A 413 36.69 -25.71 -39.05
CA ILE A 413 36.99 -26.99 -38.41
C ILE A 413 36.66 -28.15 -39.36
N ILE A 414 35.49 -28.12 -40.00
CA ILE A 414 35.10 -29.14 -40.99
C ILE A 414 36.12 -29.18 -42.15
N LYS A 415 36.53 -28.03 -42.69
CA LYS A 415 37.54 -27.97 -43.77
C LYS A 415 38.87 -28.59 -43.35
N ILE A 416 39.38 -28.26 -42.16
CA ILE A 416 40.63 -28.82 -41.64
C ILE A 416 40.54 -30.34 -41.48
N VAL A 417 39.43 -30.84 -40.92
CA VAL A 417 39.19 -32.28 -40.76
C VAL A 417 39.15 -32.98 -42.13
N CYS A 418 38.48 -32.40 -43.13
CA CYS A 418 38.47 -32.94 -44.48
C CYS A 418 39.87 -32.99 -45.10
N VAL A 419 40.68 -31.93 -44.95
CA VAL A 419 42.05 -31.88 -45.45
C VAL A 419 42.94 -32.93 -44.77
N LEU A 420 42.82 -33.10 -43.46
CA LEU A 420 43.55 -34.12 -42.71
C LEU A 420 43.17 -35.54 -43.14
N LEU A 421 41.87 -35.81 -43.34
CA LEU A 421 41.41 -37.10 -43.86
C LEU A 421 41.91 -37.37 -45.28
N LEU A 422 41.94 -36.34 -46.14
CA LEU A 422 42.50 -36.46 -47.48
C LEU A 422 44.02 -36.75 -47.44
N ALA A 423 44.76 -36.05 -46.58
CA ALA A 423 46.19 -36.27 -46.40
C ALA A 423 46.48 -37.68 -45.84
N ALA A 424 45.70 -38.14 -44.87
CA ALA A 424 45.78 -39.49 -44.35
C ALA A 424 45.48 -40.54 -45.41
N PHE A 425 44.46 -40.32 -46.24
CA PHE A 425 44.13 -41.19 -47.38
C PHE A 425 45.29 -41.28 -48.37
N ILE A 426 45.89 -40.14 -48.76
CA ILE A 426 47.06 -40.11 -49.65
C ILE A 426 48.26 -40.82 -49.00
N GLY A 427 48.49 -40.62 -47.70
CA GLY A 427 49.57 -41.29 -46.96
C GLY A 427 49.42 -42.81 -46.95
N VAL A 428 48.20 -43.32 -46.70
CA VAL A 428 47.91 -44.76 -46.78
C VAL A 428 48.06 -45.27 -48.22
N LEU A 429 47.65 -44.49 -49.21
CA LEU A 429 47.77 -44.85 -50.63
C LEU A 429 49.25 -44.96 -51.04
N LEU A 430 50.09 -44.01 -50.65
CA LEU A 430 51.55 -44.05 -50.89
C LEU A 430 52.25 -45.17 -50.10
N TYR A 431 51.79 -45.47 -48.89
CA TYR A 431 52.32 -46.60 -48.09
C TYR A 431 51.92 -47.97 -48.67
N SER A 432 50.71 -48.08 -49.23
CA SER A 432 50.20 -49.34 -49.81
C SER A 432 50.59 -49.55 -51.28
N MET A 433 50.98 -48.50 -52.01
CA MET A 433 51.43 -48.53 -53.40
C MET A 433 52.60 -49.50 -53.67
N PRO A 434 53.70 -49.55 -52.88
CA PRO A 434 54.80 -50.47 -53.12
C PRO A 434 54.36 -51.94 -52.98
N GLY A 435 53.53 -52.25 -51.98
CA GLY A 435 53.03 -53.61 -51.75
C GLY A 435 52.08 -54.11 -52.84
N TYR A 436 51.26 -53.22 -53.40
CA TYR A 436 50.32 -53.57 -54.48
C TYR A 436 51.01 -53.64 -55.85
N MET A 437 51.98 -52.77 -56.12
CA MET A 437 52.80 -52.83 -57.35
C MET A 437 53.67 -54.09 -57.39
N VAL A 438 54.25 -54.50 -56.26
CA VAL A 438 55.05 -55.74 -56.15
C VAL A 438 54.18 -56.99 -56.36
N LYS A 439 52.95 -57.02 -55.80
CA LYS A 439 51.99 -58.12 -56.08
C LYS A 439 51.57 -58.19 -57.55
N LYS A 440 51.35 -57.05 -58.21
CA LYS A 440 50.92 -56.99 -59.62
C LYS A 440 52.04 -57.30 -60.62
N ILE A 441 53.32 -57.07 -60.26
CA ILE A 441 54.49 -57.38 -61.10
C ILE A 441 54.95 -58.83 -60.94
N LEU A 442 54.75 -59.45 -59.76
CA LEU A 442 55.14 -60.85 -59.49
C LEU A 442 54.10 -61.90 -59.92
N GLY A 443 52.97 -61.50 -60.52
CA GLY A 443 52.00 -62.43 -61.09
C GLY A 443 51.34 -63.36 -60.06
N ALA A 444 50.74 -62.79 -59.01
CA ALA A 444 49.79 -63.48 -58.14
C ALA A 444 48.45 -62.73 -58.09
#